data_AF-A0A821DHD8-F1
#
_entry.id   AF-A0A821DHD8-F1
#
_cell.length_a   1.000
_cell.length_b   1.000
_cell.length_c   1.000
_cell.angle_alpha   90.00
_cell.angle_beta   90.00
_cell.angle_gamma   90.00
#
_symmetry.space_group_name_H-M   'P 1'
#
loop_
_entity.id
_entity.type
_entity.pdbx_description
1 polymer ?
#
loop_
_entity_poly.entity_id
_entity_poly.type
_entity_poly.pdbx_seq_one_letter_code
_entity_poly.pdbx_strand_id
1 'polypeptide(L)'
;MITISTFGTTKRKPLLDYNGFSYVKDRSTTEKIYWRCSRYSTQHCRSRLHTCIVTNNIVKPPTEHSCTFDGTTLELRKFHQQLIDRAKNTQEPPDIVITNCIKGKGSLSLTHML
;
A
#
# COMPACT_ATOMS: atom_id res chain seq x y z
N MET A 1 1.12 -1.61 12.01
CA MET A 1 2.09 -2.53 11.37
C MET A 1 2.46 -1.97 10.01
N ILE A 2 3.72 -2.03 9.62
CA ILE A 2 4.19 -1.60 8.30
C ILE A 2 3.85 -2.71 7.31
N THR A 3 3.31 -2.36 6.14
CA THR A 3 3.01 -3.35 5.09
C THR A 3 3.81 -3.02 3.84
N ILE A 4 4.70 -3.94 3.45
CA ILE A 4 5.41 -3.89 2.17
C ILE A 4 4.70 -4.85 1.23
N SER A 5 4.28 -4.35 0.07
CA SER A 5 3.54 -5.11 -0.92
C SER A 5 4.12 -4.91 -2.31
N THR A 6 4.16 -5.97 -3.11
CA THR A 6 4.58 -5.93 -4.51
C THR A 6 3.33 -5.94 -5.39
N PHE A 7 2.86 -4.75 -5.77
CA PHE A 7 1.65 -4.65 -6.61
C PHE A 7 1.97 -4.88 -8.10
N GLY A 8 1.09 -5.61 -8.78
CA GLY A 8 1.14 -5.87 -10.22
C GLY A 8 0.72 -4.66 -11.05
N THR A 9 1.57 -3.64 -11.15
CA THR A 9 1.51 -2.67 -12.26
C THR A 9 2.43 -3.14 -13.39
N THR A 10 2.36 -2.54 -14.58
CA THR A 10 3.27 -2.84 -15.71
C THR A 10 4.77 -2.77 -15.36
N LYS A 11 5.13 -2.11 -14.24
CA LYS A 11 6.52 -1.99 -13.75
C LYS A 11 6.82 -2.75 -12.44
N ARG A 12 5.84 -3.48 -11.85
CA ARG A 12 5.96 -4.29 -10.61
C ARG A 12 6.87 -3.70 -9.52
N LYS A 13 6.73 -2.41 -9.22
CA LYS A 13 7.58 -1.77 -8.21
C LYS A 13 7.08 -2.08 -6.80
N PRO A 14 7.97 -2.34 -5.81
CA PRO A 14 7.57 -2.46 -4.41
C PRO A 14 6.90 -1.18 -3.91
N LEU A 15 5.81 -1.34 -3.15
CA LEU A 15 5.15 -0.29 -2.40
C LEU A 15 5.23 -0.59 -0.90
N LEU A 16 5.28 0.49 -0.14
CA LEU A 16 5.28 0.50 1.31
C LEU A 16 4.11 1.37 1.77
N ASP A 17 3.18 0.78 2.52
CA ASP A 17 2.07 1.48 3.13
C ASP A 17 2.37 1.77 4.60
N TYR A 18 2.31 3.04 4.97
CA TYR A 18 2.64 3.51 6.31
C TYR A 18 1.81 4.75 6.68
N ASN A 19 1.09 4.68 7.81
CA ASN A 19 0.25 5.76 8.34
C ASN A 19 -0.66 6.42 7.29
N GLY A 20 -1.26 5.62 6.39
CA GLY A 20 -2.18 6.13 5.38
C GLY A 20 -1.55 6.69 4.11
N PHE A 21 -0.23 6.74 4.06
CA PHE A 21 0.51 7.16 2.88
C PHE A 21 1.20 5.96 2.25
N SER A 22 1.43 6.07 0.94
CA SER A 22 2.09 5.03 0.17
C SER A 22 3.38 5.54 -0.42
N TYR A 23 4.39 4.70 -0.36
CA TYR A 23 5.71 5.00 -0.86
C TYR A 23 6.13 3.96 -1.87
N VAL A 24 6.80 4.40 -2.93
CA VAL A 24 7.43 3.54 -3.92
C VAL A 24 8.92 3.44 -3.62
N LYS A 25 9.52 2.27 -3.85
CA LYS A 25 10.97 2.10 -3.73
C LYS A 25 11.68 3.06 -4.69
N ASP A 26 12.57 3.88 -4.15
CA ASP A 26 13.41 4.81 -4.91
C ASP A 26 14.76 4.14 -5.22
N ARG A 27 15.46 3.69 -4.17
CA ARG A 27 16.73 2.95 -4.25
C ARG A 27 16.93 2.07 -3.02
N SER A 28 17.95 1.21 -3.04
CA SER A 28 18.37 0.43 -1.87
C SER A 28 19.90 0.39 -1.76
N THR A 29 20.39 0.28 -0.53
CA THR A 29 21.77 -0.09 -0.22
C THR A 29 21.79 -1.54 0.27
N THR A 30 22.91 -1.99 0.85
CA THR A 30 23.01 -3.30 1.53
C THR A 30 22.14 -3.40 2.78
N GLU A 31 21.92 -2.28 3.47
CA GLU A 31 21.22 -2.26 4.77
C GLU A 31 19.83 -1.64 4.72
N LYS A 32 19.58 -0.72 3.78
CA LYS A 32 18.43 0.19 3.82
C LYS A 32 17.71 0.26 2.49
N ILE A 33 16.39 0.40 2.55
CA ILE A 33 15.57 0.79 1.41
C ILE A 33 15.13 2.24 1.59
N TYR A 34 15.31 3.02 0.53
CA TYR A 34 14.91 4.41 0.46
C TYR A 34 13.58 4.47 -0.28
N TRP A 35 12.57 5.02 0.38
CA TRP A 35 11.23 5.11 -0.13
C TRP A 35 10.85 6.57 -0.37
N ARG A 36 10.13 6.80 -1.46
CA ARG A 36 9.57 8.11 -1.80
C ARG A 36 8.06 8.05 -1.88
N CYS A 37 7.39 9.11 -1.46
CA CYS A 37 5.93 9.20 -1.59
C CYS A 37 5.51 8.89 -3.04
N SER A 38 4.46 8.07 -3.19
CA SER A 38 3.90 7.71 -4.50
C SER A 38 3.38 8.94 -5.26
N ARG A 39 2.99 9.99 -4.53
CA ARG A 39 2.54 11.29 -5.04
C ARG A 39 3.67 12.25 -5.40
N TYR A 40 4.93 11.82 -5.37
CA TYR A 40 6.09 12.64 -5.76
C TYR A 40 5.93 13.27 -7.15
N SER A 41 5.50 12.49 -8.15
CA SER A 41 5.37 12.98 -9.53
C SER A 41 4.06 13.71 -9.80
N THR A 42 2.99 13.42 -9.05
CA THR A 42 1.65 13.95 -9.32
C THR A 42 1.27 15.15 -8.46
N GLN A 43 1.81 15.25 -7.24
CA GLN A 43 1.55 16.35 -6.30
C GLN A 43 2.84 16.98 -5.77
N HIS A 44 3.98 16.69 -6.38
CA HIS A 44 5.29 17.21 -5.95
C HIS A 44 5.65 16.90 -4.47
N CYS A 45 5.01 15.88 -3.88
CA CYS A 45 5.26 15.53 -2.48
C CYS A 45 6.65 14.95 -2.29
N ARG A 46 7.46 15.63 -1.48
CA ARG A 46 8.86 15.25 -1.23
C ARG A 46 9.04 14.33 -0.02
N SER A 47 7.96 13.82 0.58
CA SER A 47 8.07 12.91 1.72
C SER A 47 8.95 11.70 1.39
N ARG A 48 9.87 11.37 2.32
CA ARG A 48 10.83 10.27 2.24
C ARG A 48 10.84 9.49 3.54
N LEU A 49 10.95 8.17 3.42
CA LEU A 49 10.92 7.20 4.52
C LEU A 49 11.98 6.13 4.25
N HIS A 50 12.70 5.66 5.27
CA HIS A 50 13.68 4.59 5.09
C HIS A 50 13.34 3.38 5.97
N THR A 51 13.54 2.18 5.41
CA THR A 51 13.40 0.92 6.16
C THR A 51 14.71 0.15 6.18
N CYS A 52 14.91 -0.66 7.22
CA CYS A 52 15.95 -1.70 7.22
C CYS A 52 15.53 -2.82 6.26
N ILE A 53 16.46 -3.34 5.45
CA ILE A 53 16.18 -4.47 4.54
C ILE A 53 15.90 -5.76 5.31
N VAL A 54 16.64 -6.00 6.38
CA VAL A 54 16.57 -7.27 7.13
C VAL A 54 15.31 -7.31 7.99
N THR A 55 15.04 -6.24 8.73
CA THR A 55 13.94 -6.22 9.72
C THR A 55 12.66 -5.58 9.20
N ASN A 56 12.69 -4.92 8.04
CA ASN A 56 11.59 -4.10 7.50
C ASN A 56 11.10 -2.97 8.43
N ASN A 57 11.80 -2.70 9.52
CA ASN A 57 11.45 -1.62 10.45
C ASN A 57 11.80 -0.25 9.87
N ILE A 58 11.04 0.77 10.27
CA ILE A 58 11.36 2.17 9.97
C ILE A 58 12.68 2.53 10.67
N VAL A 59 13.70 2.89 9.89
CA VAL A 59 14.99 3.41 10.40
C VAL A 59 15.12 4.91 10.25
N LYS A 60 14.30 5.52 9.38
CA LYS A 60 14.10 6.96 9.31
C LYS A 60 12.62 7.25 9.09
N PRO A 61 11.92 7.91 10.02
CA PRO A 61 10.50 8.22 9.89
C PRO A 61 10.24 9.10 8.67
N PRO A 62 8.99 9.15 8.19
CA PRO A 62 8.65 9.94 7.04
C PRO A 62 8.87 11.43 7.32
N THR A 63 9.49 12.13 6.38
CA THR A 63 9.44 13.60 6.38
C THR A 63 8.02 14.07 6.09
N GLU A 64 7.75 15.35 6.37
CA GLU A 64 6.43 15.96 6.15
C GLU A 64 5.90 15.72 4.74
N HIS A 65 4.57 15.54 4.67
CA HIS A 65 3.83 15.43 3.43
C HIS A 65 3.23 16.77 3.07
N SER A 66 3.40 17.15 1.80
CA SER A 66 2.60 18.21 1.17
C SER A 66 1.41 17.66 0.38
N CYS A 67 1.30 16.33 0.26
CA CYS A 67 0.16 15.67 -0.37
C CYS A 67 -0.93 15.38 0.64
N THR A 68 -2.17 15.28 0.15
CA THR A 68 -3.30 14.81 0.95
C THR A 68 -3.19 13.31 1.23
N PHE A 69 -3.72 12.89 2.37
CA PHE A 69 -3.99 11.49 2.66
C PHE A 69 -4.92 10.91 1.57
N ASP A 70 -4.66 9.67 1.17
CA ASP A 70 -5.44 8.99 0.13
C ASP A 70 -5.77 7.55 0.58
N GLY A 71 -6.64 7.48 1.59
CA GLY A 71 -7.15 6.23 2.13
C GLY A 71 -7.91 5.42 1.10
N THR A 72 -8.63 6.06 0.17
CA THR A 72 -9.42 5.36 -0.84
C THR A 72 -8.54 4.49 -1.75
N THR A 73 -7.45 5.04 -2.28
CA THR A 73 -6.53 4.25 -3.12
C THR A 73 -5.83 3.13 -2.35
N LEU A 74 -5.58 3.34 -1.05
CA LEU A 74 -5.01 2.31 -0.18
C LEU A 74 -6.00 1.15 0.03
N GLU A 75 -7.24 1.45 0.39
CA GLU A 75 -8.27 0.44 0.63
C GLU A 75 -8.66 -0.32 -0.65
N LEU A 76 -8.62 0.35 -1.80
CA LEU A 76 -8.78 -0.30 -3.11
C LEU A 76 -7.64 -1.28 -3.40
N ARG A 77 -6.39 -0.93 -3.08
CA ARG A 77 -5.24 -1.85 -3.26
C ARG A 77 -5.31 -3.05 -2.34
N LYS A 78 -5.68 -2.86 -1.07
CA LYS A 78 -5.88 -3.97 -0.13
C LYS A 78 -6.98 -4.90 -0.62
N PHE A 79 -8.08 -4.34 -1.12
CA PHE A 79 -9.18 -5.12 -1.70
C PHE A 79 -8.74 -5.92 -2.92
N HIS A 80 -8.01 -5.26 -3.84
CA HIS A 80 -7.48 -5.91 -5.02
C HIS A 80 -6.53 -7.06 -4.65
N GLN A 81 -5.71 -6.88 -3.62
CA GLN A 81 -4.86 -7.97 -3.12
C GLN A 81 -5.69 -9.13 -2.55
N GLN A 82 -6.74 -8.84 -1.78
CA GLN A 82 -7.66 -9.87 -1.29
C GLN A 82 -8.33 -10.65 -2.43
N LEU A 83 -8.75 -9.97 -3.50
CA LEU A 83 -9.30 -10.61 -4.69
C LEU A 83 -8.29 -11.57 -5.32
N ILE A 84 -7.05 -11.10 -5.53
CA ILE A 84 -5.96 -11.91 -6.09
C ILE A 84 -5.68 -13.14 -5.21
N ASP A 85 -5.57 -12.92 -3.90
CA ASP A 85 -5.21 -13.99 -2.97
C ASP A 85 -6.33 -15.04 -2.92
N ARG A 86 -7.61 -14.63 -2.89
CA ARG A 86 -8.73 -15.58 -2.93
C ARG A 86 -8.77 -16.36 -4.24
N ALA A 87 -8.61 -15.69 -5.38
CA ALA A 87 -8.60 -16.33 -6.68
C ALA A 87 -7.47 -17.36 -6.82
N LYS A 88 -6.32 -17.15 -6.16
CA LYS A 88 -5.20 -18.09 -6.17
C LYS A 88 -5.36 -19.25 -5.20
N ASN A 89 -5.96 -18.99 -4.05
CA ASN A 89 -5.96 -19.93 -2.92
C ASN A 89 -7.29 -20.69 -2.75
N THR A 90 -8.27 -20.47 -3.61
CA THR A 90 -9.56 -21.16 -3.60
C THR A 90 -9.91 -21.68 -4.99
N GLN A 91 -10.81 -22.65 -5.08
CA GLN A 91 -11.37 -23.16 -6.34
C GLN A 91 -12.73 -22.51 -6.66
N GLU A 92 -13.02 -21.35 -6.07
CA GLU A 92 -14.26 -20.63 -6.33
C GLU A 92 -14.27 -20.06 -7.76
N PRO A 93 -15.41 -20.12 -8.47
CA PRO A 93 -15.52 -19.47 -9.76
C PRO A 93 -15.46 -17.94 -9.62
N PRO A 94 -15.10 -17.20 -10.68
CA PRO A 94 -14.78 -15.76 -10.59
C PRO A 94 -15.90 -14.89 -9.99
N ASP A 95 -17.16 -15.16 -10.32
CA ASP A 95 -18.33 -14.47 -9.80
C ASP A 95 -18.50 -14.66 -8.27
N ILE A 96 -18.18 -15.85 -7.77
CA ILE A 96 -18.22 -16.18 -6.35
C ILE A 96 -17.06 -15.53 -5.60
N VAL A 97 -15.85 -15.50 -6.18
CA VAL A 97 -14.70 -14.77 -5.61
C VAL A 97 -15.03 -13.31 -5.41
N ILE A 98 -15.58 -12.65 -6.44
CA ILE A 98 -15.97 -11.23 -6.38
C ILE A 98 -17.05 -11.04 -5.32
N THR A 99 -18.13 -11.82 -5.37
CA THR A 99 -19.27 -11.71 -4.45
C THR A 99 -18.84 -11.86 -3.00
N ASN A 100 -18.00 -12.85 -2.69
CA ASN A 100 -17.54 -13.11 -1.34
C ASN A 100 -16.59 -12.02 -0.83
N CYS A 101 -15.69 -11.52 -1.67
CA CYS A 101 -14.82 -10.40 -1.31
C CYS A 101 -15.61 -9.11 -1.03
N ILE A 102 -16.68 -8.84 -1.78
CA ILE A 102 -17.56 -7.68 -1.54
C ILE A 102 -18.36 -7.86 -0.25
N LYS A 103 -18.99 -9.04 -0.04
CA LYS A 103 -19.80 -9.32 1.16
C LYS A 103 -19.00 -9.25 2.46
N GLY A 104 -17.72 -9.65 2.44
CA GLY A 104 -16.82 -9.53 3.59
C GLY A 104 -16.50 -8.09 4.04
N LYS A 105 -16.91 -7.06 3.27
CA LYS A 105 -16.73 -5.64 3.59
C LYS A 105 -17.97 -4.95 4.16
N GLY A 106 -19.02 -5.69 4.50
CA GLY A 106 -20.18 -5.14 5.20
C GLY A 106 -19.74 -4.40 6.47
N SER A 107 -19.99 -3.08 6.50
CA SER A 107 -19.54 -2.09 7.51
C SER A 107 -18.15 -1.47 7.31
N LEU A 108 -17.95 -0.71 6.22
CA LEU A 108 -17.08 0.47 6.30
C LEU A 108 -17.88 1.60 6.98
N SER A 109 -17.82 1.64 8.31
CA SER A 109 -18.29 2.79 9.09
C SER A 109 -17.50 4.03 8.63
N LEU A 110 -18.22 5.03 8.12
CA LEU A 110 -17.73 6.38 7.83
C LEU A 110 -17.44 7.13 9.15
N THR A 111 -16.56 6.60 9.98
CA THR A 111 -16.07 7.28 11.18
C THR A 111 -14.61 7.62 10.97
N HIS A 112 -14.36 8.70 10.22
CA HIS A 112 -13.28 9.67 10.45
C HIS A 112 -13.49 10.86 9.49
N MET A 113 -14.44 11.73 9.85
CA MET A 113 -14.47 13.14 9.42
C MET A 113 -14.97 14.01 10.58
N LEU A 114 -14.30 13.91 11.73
CA LEU A 114 -14.19 14.99 12.72
C LEU A 114 -12.76 14.99 13.24
#